data_AF-A0A7X5TV75-F1
#
_entry.id   AF-A0A7X5TV75-F1
#
_cell.length_a   1.000
_cell.length_b   1.000
_cell.length_c   1.000
_cell.angle_alpha   90.00
_cell.angle_beta   90.00
_cell.angle_gamma   90.00
#
_symmetry.space_group_name_H-M   'P 1'
#
loop_
_entity.id
_entity.type
_entity.pdbx_description
1 polymer ?
#
loop_
_entity_poly.entity_id
_entity_poly.type
_entity_poly.pdbx_seq_one_letter_code
_entity_poly.pdbx_strand_id
1 'polypeptide(L)'
;MSIRVAADGSALGNPGPAGWAWYVDDNCWGAGGWKHATNNQAELKAVLEFLRATKHLDDDLLILCDSQYVIKCLTEWMPGWKRKGWRKADGKPVLNVDLLKELDDELKGRTYRFEWVKGHANHPLNEAADERARAVSEAYQRGSAIPEGPGWTRDGSSTSSAAGSAAASAAPKAAAASKPVFQPEPTVDEQPGLFSFDDDSVSAASHPVTISLTDDEFARLAARAHATGMSPEDTLRSLI
;
A
#
# COMPACT_ATOMS: atom_id res chain seq x y z
N MET A 1 4.98 17.77 -19.11
CA MET A 1 6.15 16.97 -18.73
C MET A 1 5.60 15.70 -18.05
N SER A 2 6.42 14.70 -17.72
CA SER A 2 5.93 13.53 -16.96
C SER A 2 6.59 13.45 -15.60
N ILE A 3 5.77 13.47 -14.55
CA ILE A 3 6.20 13.37 -13.15
C ILE A 3 6.19 11.90 -12.75
N ARG A 4 7.34 11.38 -12.30
CA ARG A 4 7.46 10.04 -11.72
C ARG A 4 7.48 10.15 -10.19
N VAL A 5 6.64 9.37 -9.52
CA VAL A 5 6.54 9.33 -8.06
C VAL A 5 6.37 7.89 -7.61
N ALA A 6 6.90 7.52 -6.46
CA ALA A 6 6.50 6.30 -5.75
C ALA A 6 5.59 6.65 -4.59
N ALA A 7 4.56 5.83 -4.34
CA ALA A 7 3.63 6.00 -3.24
C ALA A 7 3.49 4.68 -2.50
N ASP A 8 3.70 4.71 -1.18
CA ASP A 8 3.75 3.52 -0.34
C ASP A 8 3.11 3.76 1.04
N GLY A 9 2.70 2.69 1.70
CA GLY A 9 2.07 2.67 3.01
C GLY A 9 2.61 1.55 3.90
N SER A 10 2.77 1.87 5.18
CA SER A 10 3.26 0.97 6.21
C SER A 10 2.31 0.96 7.41
N ALA A 11 2.05 -0.21 7.98
CA ALA A 11 1.31 -0.35 9.23
C ALA A 11 1.99 -1.35 10.19
N LEU A 12 2.19 -0.92 11.43
CA LEU A 12 2.74 -1.74 12.52
C LEU A 12 1.60 -2.49 13.22
N GLY A 13 1.17 -3.59 12.58
CA GLY A 13 -0.07 -4.28 12.90
C GLY A 13 -1.22 -3.80 12.00
N ASN A 14 -2.20 -4.66 11.72
CA ASN A 14 -3.25 -4.39 10.74
C ASN A 14 -4.65 -4.71 11.32
N PRO A 15 -5.30 -3.75 12.02
CA PRO A 15 -4.96 -2.33 12.14
C PRO A 15 -3.92 -2.01 13.25
N GLY A 16 -3.19 -0.90 13.08
CA GLY A 16 -2.13 -0.44 14.00
C GLY A 16 -1.63 0.97 13.66
N PRO A 17 -0.56 1.47 14.32
CA PRO A 17 0.12 2.69 13.90
C PRO A 17 0.53 2.59 12.43
N ALA A 18 0.13 3.55 11.62
CA ALA A 18 0.31 3.49 10.18
C ALA A 18 0.87 4.79 9.64
N GLY A 19 1.67 4.69 8.60
CA GLY A 19 2.31 5.79 7.90
C GLY A 19 2.19 5.62 6.40
N TRP A 20 2.04 6.73 5.70
CA TRP A 20 1.99 6.81 4.25
C TRP A 20 3.08 7.77 3.79
N ALA A 21 3.62 7.55 2.61
CA ALA A 21 4.55 8.47 1.99
C ALA A 21 4.44 8.44 0.47
N TRP A 22 4.63 9.60 -0.15
CA TRP A 22 4.94 9.70 -1.56
C TRP A 22 6.32 10.33 -1.73
N TYR A 23 7.06 9.86 -2.73
CA TYR A 23 8.46 10.20 -2.92
C TYR A 23 8.78 10.43 -4.39
N VAL A 24 9.37 11.58 -4.68
CA VAL A 24 9.88 11.94 -6.00
C VAL A 24 11.40 12.02 -5.98
N ASP A 25 11.94 12.75 -5.01
CA ASP A 25 13.37 12.82 -4.66
C ASP A 25 13.53 13.35 -3.22
N ASP A 26 14.76 13.42 -2.71
CA ASP A 26 15.04 13.82 -1.31
C ASP A 26 14.59 15.25 -0.97
N ASN A 27 14.41 16.11 -1.96
CA ASN A 27 13.92 17.48 -1.79
C ASN A 27 12.41 17.60 -2.06
N CYS A 28 11.77 16.57 -2.61
CA CYS A 28 10.37 16.57 -3.02
C CYS A 28 9.68 15.26 -2.60
N TRP A 29 9.19 15.24 -1.36
CA TRP A 29 8.47 14.11 -0.79
C TRP A 29 7.54 14.60 0.32
N GLY A 30 6.50 13.81 0.59
CA GLY A 30 5.55 14.07 1.66
C GLY A 30 5.17 12.78 2.38
N ALA A 31 5.01 12.86 3.70
CA ALA A 31 4.59 11.72 4.51
C ALA A 31 3.67 12.15 5.65
N GLY A 32 2.96 11.18 6.21
CA GLY A 32 2.05 11.38 7.33
C GLY A 32 1.44 10.05 7.73
N GLY A 33 0.46 10.05 8.64
CA GLY A 33 -0.08 8.78 9.12
C GLY A 33 -1.11 8.92 10.23
N TRP A 34 -1.40 7.81 10.89
CA TRP A 34 -2.36 7.71 11.99
C TRP A 34 -1.86 6.79 13.10
N LYS A 35 -2.39 6.99 14.31
CA LYS A 35 -2.19 6.07 15.44
C LYS A 35 -2.81 4.69 15.21
N HIS A 36 -3.87 4.62 14.40
CA HIS A 36 -4.63 3.41 14.17
C HIS A 36 -5.28 3.43 12.77
N ALA A 37 -4.69 2.71 11.83
CA ALA A 37 -5.22 2.48 10.49
C ALA A 37 -4.67 1.14 9.94
N THR A 38 -5.13 0.75 8.76
CA THR A 38 -4.66 -0.43 8.03
C THR A 38 -3.59 -0.07 7.00
N ASN A 39 -2.85 -1.08 6.51
CA ASN A 39 -1.87 -0.86 5.44
C ASN A 39 -2.54 -0.29 4.18
N ASN A 40 -3.66 -0.90 3.76
CA ASN A 40 -4.42 -0.46 2.58
C ASN A 40 -4.90 1.00 2.67
N GLN A 41 -5.26 1.48 3.88
CA GLN A 41 -5.61 2.88 4.08
C GLN A 41 -4.40 3.79 3.91
N ALA A 42 -3.22 3.38 4.39
CA ALA A 42 -1.98 4.13 4.23
C ALA A 42 -1.55 4.20 2.75
N GLU A 43 -1.57 3.09 2.03
CA GLU A 43 -1.21 3.05 0.61
C GLU A 43 -2.14 3.93 -0.25
N LEU A 44 -3.47 3.85 -0.03
CA LEU A 44 -4.44 4.72 -0.71
C LEU A 44 -4.20 6.20 -0.40
N LYS A 45 -3.84 6.50 0.85
CA LYS A 45 -3.59 7.87 1.29
C LYS A 45 -2.32 8.45 0.70
N ALA A 46 -1.27 7.65 0.55
CA ALA A 46 -0.03 8.08 -0.11
C ALA A 46 -0.32 8.66 -1.51
N VAL A 47 -1.12 7.93 -2.30
CA VAL A 47 -1.55 8.38 -3.63
C VAL A 47 -2.42 9.64 -3.54
N LEU A 48 -3.38 9.67 -2.61
CA LEU A 48 -4.28 10.82 -2.44
C LEU A 48 -3.52 12.11 -2.11
N GLU A 49 -2.59 12.05 -1.18
CA GLU A 49 -1.83 13.22 -0.75
C GLU A 49 -0.84 13.69 -1.81
N PHE A 50 -0.29 12.77 -2.62
CA PHE A 50 0.48 13.16 -3.80
C PHE A 50 -0.38 13.92 -4.82
N LEU A 51 -1.58 13.42 -5.13
CA LEU A 51 -2.49 14.08 -6.06
C LEU A 51 -2.88 15.47 -5.55
N ARG A 52 -3.14 15.61 -4.25
CA ARG A 52 -3.42 16.91 -3.62
C ARG A 52 -2.26 17.88 -3.73
N ALA A 53 -1.04 17.42 -3.44
CA ALA A 53 0.17 18.24 -3.53
C ALA A 53 0.40 18.77 -4.95
N THR A 54 -0.01 18.00 -5.97
CA THR A 54 0.17 18.32 -7.39
C THR A 54 -1.10 18.86 -8.05
N LYS A 55 -2.10 19.33 -7.30
CA LYS A 55 -3.40 19.78 -7.84
C LYS A 55 -3.37 20.96 -8.79
N HIS A 56 -2.33 21.77 -8.69
CA HIS A 56 -2.13 22.95 -9.53
C HIS A 56 -1.36 22.63 -10.83
N LEU A 57 -1.02 21.36 -11.08
CA LEU A 57 -0.22 20.93 -12.23
C LEU A 57 -1.07 20.17 -13.25
N ASP A 58 -0.74 20.37 -14.53
CA ASP A 58 -1.35 19.68 -15.68
C ASP A 58 -0.41 18.62 -16.29
N ASP A 59 0.59 18.17 -15.54
CA ASP A 59 1.58 17.19 -15.99
C ASP A 59 1.06 15.74 -15.97
N ASP A 60 1.63 14.90 -16.83
CA ASP A 60 1.33 13.47 -16.89
C ASP A 60 1.95 12.76 -15.68
N LEU A 61 1.14 12.06 -14.89
CA LEU A 61 1.58 11.39 -13.68
C LEU A 61 1.92 9.91 -13.95
N LEU A 62 3.12 9.47 -13.57
CA LEU A 62 3.48 8.05 -13.48
C LEU A 62 3.68 7.69 -12.01
N ILE A 63 2.73 6.94 -11.46
CA ILE A 63 2.68 6.58 -10.05
C ILE A 63 3.13 5.12 -9.90
N LEU A 64 4.24 4.92 -9.20
CA LEU A 64 4.78 3.61 -8.86
C LEU A 64 4.18 3.18 -7.52
N CYS A 65 3.60 1.98 -7.49
CA CYS A 65 3.09 1.34 -6.28
C CYS A 65 3.42 -0.14 -6.32
N ASP A 66 3.76 -0.74 -5.18
CA ASP A 66 3.84 -2.19 -5.03
C ASP A 66 2.50 -2.83 -4.62
N SER A 67 1.56 -2.01 -4.12
CA SER A 67 0.21 -2.42 -3.81
C SER A 67 -0.65 -2.68 -5.05
N GLN A 68 -0.88 -3.97 -5.33
CA GLN A 68 -1.89 -4.38 -6.30
C GLN A 68 -3.30 -3.96 -5.89
N TYR A 69 -3.57 -3.82 -4.58
CA TYR A 69 -4.87 -3.38 -4.08
C TYR A 69 -5.16 -1.96 -4.54
N VAL A 70 -4.23 -1.02 -4.31
CA VAL A 70 -4.38 0.38 -4.75
C VAL A 70 -4.57 0.47 -6.26
N ILE A 71 -3.70 -0.21 -7.03
CA ILE A 71 -3.77 -0.18 -8.49
C ILE A 71 -5.14 -0.66 -8.96
N LYS A 72 -5.58 -1.85 -8.52
CA LYS A 72 -6.88 -2.41 -8.94
C LYS A 72 -8.07 -1.57 -8.48
N CYS A 73 -8.01 -1.00 -7.28
CA CYS A 73 -9.02 -0.06 -6.80
C CYS A 73 -9.19 1.10 -7.79
N LEU A 74 -8.09 1.73 -8.21
CA LEU A 74 -8.11 2.95 -9.01
C LEU A 74 -8.30 2.70 -10.52
N THR A 75 -7.92 1.53 -11.04
CA THR A 75 -7.98 1.23 -12.49
C THR A 75 -9.12 0.31 -12.89
N GLU A 76 -9.46 -0.69 -12.06
CA GLU A 76 -10.41 -1.75 -12.44
C GLU A 76 -11.76 -1.62 -11.71
N TRP A 77 -11.72 -1.40 -10.40
CA TRP A 77 -12.90 -1.60 -9.55
C TRP A 77 -13.74 -0.33 -9.35
N MET A 78 -13.09 0.82 -9.15
CA MET A 78 -13.76 2.09 -8.90
C MET A 78 -14.82 2.45 -9.95
N PRO A 79 -14.59 2.30 -11.27
CA PRO A 79 -15.64 2.56 -12.27
C PRO A 79 -16.90 1.70 -12.09
N GLY A 80 -16.73 0.44 -11.67
CA GLY A 80 -17.83 -0.46 -11.35
C GLY A 80 -18.57 -0.07 -10.07
N TRP A 81 -17.83 0.26 -9.02
CA TRP A 81 -18.39 0.69 -7.73
C TRP A 81 -19.17 2.00 -7.84
N LYS A 82 -18.68 2.98 -8.61
CA LYS A 82 -19.38 4.24 -8.87
C LYS A 82 -20.76 4.01 -9.48
N ARG A 83 -20.86 3.13 -10.49
CA ARG A 83 -22.14 2.76 -11.12
C ARG A 83 -23.10 2.06 -10.15
N LYS A 84 -22.58 1.36 -9.15
CA LYS A 84 -23.36 0.65 -8.11
C LYS A 84 -23.56 1.48 -6.83
N GLY A 85 -23.29 2.79 -6.86
CA GLY A 85 -23.46 3.65 -5.69
C GLY A 85 -22.50 3.31 -4.53
N TRP A 86 -21.28 2.89 -4.85
CA TRP A 86 -20.23 2.48 -3.92
C TRP A 86 -20.57 1.27 -3.04
N ARG A 87 -21.26 0.29 -3.65
CA ARG A 87 -21.60 -0.99 -3.03
C ARG A 87 -20.98 -2.15 -3.78
N LYS A 88 -20.61 -3.18 -3.02
CA LYS A 88 -20.18 -4.48 -3.53
C LYS A 88 -21.39 -5.29 -4.04
N ALA A 89 -21.13 -6.43 -4.68
CA ALA A 89 -22.17 -7.32 -5.19
C ALA A 89 -23.07 -7.90 -4.08
N ASP A 90 -22.51 -8.09 -2.89
CA ASP A 90 -23.21 -8.53 -1.66
C ASP A 90 -24.05 -7.41 -1.00
N GLY A 91 -24.13 -6.22 -1.61
CA GLY A 91 -24.86 -5.06 -1.09
C GLY A 91 -24.15 -4.29 0.03
N LYS A 92 -23.03 -4.82 0.56
CA LYS A 92 -22.23 -4.14 1.58
C LYS A 92 -21.50 -2.93 0.98
N PRO A 93 -21.19 -1.90 1.79
CA PRO A 93 -20.37 -0.80 1.32
C PRO A 93 -18.98 -1.30 0.92
N VAL A 94 -18.38 -0.62 -0.05
CA VAL A 94 -16.99 -0.84 -0.44
C VAL A 94 -16.08 -0.42 0.73
N LEU A 95 -15.07 -1.23 1.04
CA LEU A 95 -14.08 -0.88 2.06
C LEU A 95 -13.29 0.36 1.63
N ASN A 96 -12.96 1.24 2.57
CA ASN A 96 -12.24 2.50 2.31
C ASN A 96 -12.97 3.45 1.34
N VAL A 97 -14.30 3.35 1.24
CA VAL A 97 -15.12 4.16 0.32
C VAL A 97 -14.87 5.67 0.43
N ASP A 98 -14.63 6.17 1.65
CA ASP A 98 -14.40 7.61 1.86
C ASP A 98 -13.09 8.07 1.20
N LEU A 99 -11.99 7.34 1.42
CA LEU A 99 -10.71 7.59 0.74
C LEU A 99 -10.82 7.43 -0.78
N LEU A 100 -11.56 6.42 -1.24
CA LEU A 100 -11.74 6.17 -2.67
C LEU A 100 -12.55 7.27 -3.37
N LYS A 101 -13.52 7.88 -2.68
CA LYS A 101 -14.26 9.04 -3.19
C LYS A 101 -13.37 10.27 -3.28
N GLU A 102 -12.54 10.53 -2.26
CA GLU A 102 -11.56 11.62 -2.31
C GLU A 102 -10.56 11.42 -3.46
N LEU A 103 -10.09 10.19 -3.69
CA LEU A 103 -9.24 9.83 -4.82
C LEU A 103 -9.95 10.06 -6.17
N ASP A 104 -11.19 9.62 -6.30
CA ASP A 104 -11.99 9.84 -7.51
C ASP A 104 -12.13 11.32 -7.84
N ASP A 105 -12.29 12.17 -6.82
CA ASP A 105 -12.38 13.61 -7.00
C ASP A 105 -11.06 14.23 -7.44
N GLU A 106 -9.93 13.81 -6.86
CA GLU A 106 -8.61 14.36 -7.20
C GLU A 106 -8.04 13.85 -8.53
N LEU A 107 -8.53 12.72 -9.04
CA LEU A 107 -8.14 12.16 -10.34
C LEU A 107 -8.86 12.81 -11.54
N LYS A 108 -9.97 13.53 -11.31
CA LYS A 108 -10.77 14.14 -12.39
C LYS A 108 -9.92 15.12 -13.20
N GLY A 109 -9.94 14.94 -14.53
CA GLY A 109 -9.28 15.84 -15.46
C GLY A 109 -7.77 15.65 -15.60
N ARG A 110 -7.18 14.65 -14.92
CA ARG A 110 -5.73 14.38 -15.00
C ARG A 110 -5.40 13.23 -15.92
N THR A 111 -4.21 13.29 -16.50
CA THR A 111 -3.57 12.17 -17.18
C THR A 111 -2.66 11.44 -16.19
N TYR A 112 -2.96 10.17 -15.90
CA TYR A 112 -2.16 9.36 -14.98
C TYR A 112 -2.01 7.92 -15.46
N ARG A 113 -0.90 7.29 -15.07
CA ARG A 113 -0.62 5.87 -15.26
C ARG A 113 -0.05 5.28 -13.97
N PHE A 114 -0.41 4.04 -13.68
CA PHE A 114 0.19 3.27 -12.61
C PHE A 114 1.22 2.30 -13.19
N GLU A 115 2.35 2.16 -12.51
CA GLU A 115 3.35 1.12 -12.75
C GLU A 115 3.43 0.26 -11.49
N TRP A 116 3.06 -1.02 -11.63
CA TRP A 116 3.25 -1.96 -10.54
C TRP A 116 4.73 -2.31 -10.43
N VAL A 117 5.29 -2.10 -9.26
CA VAL A 117 6.64 -2.55 -8.92
C VAL A 117 6.56 -3.71 -7.95
N LYS A 118 7.50 -4.63 -8.03
CA LYS A 118 7.52 -5.75 -7.08
C LYS A 118 8.03 -5.25 -5.73
N GLY A 119 7.27 -5.48 -4.66
CA GLY A 119 7.74 -5.26 -3.30
C GLY A 119 9.00 -6.09 -3.01
N HIS A 120 9.96 -5.47 -2.32
CA HIS A 120 11.32 -5.95 -2.03
C HIS A 120 12.35 -5.83 -3.18
N ALA A 121 13.34 -4.96 -2.92
CA ALA A 121 14.63 -4.72 -3.57
C ALA A 121 14.64 -4.50 -5.10
N ASN A 122 15.27 -3.38 -5.50
CA ASN A 122 15.59 -2.88 -6.86
C ASN A 122 14.70 -1.77 -7.41
N HIS A 123 13.95 -1.05 -6.56
CA HIS A 123 13.19 0.13 -6.98
C HIS A 123 13.47 1.32 -6.06
N PRO A 124 14.53 2.12 -6.32
CA PRO A 124 14.99 3.16 -5.39
C PRO A 124 13.92 4.18 -4.96
N LEU A 125 13.00 4.56 -5.86
CA LEU A 125 11.90 5.45 -5.49
C LEU A 125 10.93 4.79 -4.52
N ASN A 126 10.59 3.52 -4.74
CA ASN A 126 9.67 2.77 -3.87
C ASN A 126 10.31 2.49 -2.52
N GLU A 127 11.59 2.08 -2.49
CA GLU A 127 12.34 1.88 -1.25
C GLU A 127 12.41 3.16 -0.41
N ALA A 128 12.61 4.31 -1.05
CA ALA A 128 12.61 5.60 -0.37
C ALA A 128 11.21 6.00 0.18
N ALA A 129 10.14 5.60 -0.50
CA ALA A 129 8.77 5.78 -0.04
C ALA A 129 8.44 4.84 1.14
N ASP A 130 8.78 3.54 1.04
CA ASP A 130 8.63 2.55 2.11
C ASP A 130 9.34 3.01 3.39
N GLU A 131 10.61 3.42 3.28
CA GLU A 131 11.40 3.89 4.41
C GLU A 131 10.71 5.06 5.14
N ARG A 132 10.18 6.03 4.38
CA ARG A 132 9.49 7.20 4.93
C ARG A 132 8.14 6.83 5.54
N ALA A 133 7.36 5.97 4.89
CA ALA A 133 6.10 5.47 5.41
C ALA A 133 6.30 4.70 6.73
N ARG A 134 7.33 3.85 6.77
CA ARG A 134 7.73 3.10 7.96
C ARG A 134 8.23 4.02 9.08
N ALA A 135 9.03 5.03 8.75
CA ALA A 135 9.48 6.02 9.73
C ALA A 135 8.29 6.72 10.41
N VAL A 136 7.22 7.02 9.67
CA VAL A 136 5.99 7.57 10.25
C VAL A 136 5.26 6.56 11.14
N SER A 137 5.06 5.32 10.68
CA SER A 137 4.35 4.30 11.47
C SER A 137 5.06 4.03 12.80
N GLU A 138 6.39 3.97 12.79
CA GLU A 138 7.22 3.85 13.99
C GLU A 138 7.17 5.10 14.87
N ALA A 139 7.14 6.30 14.29
CA ALA A 139 7.00 7.54 15.06
C ALA A 139 5.67 7.58 15.82
N TYR A 140 4.57 7.11 15.21
CA TYR A 140 3.29 6.95 15.89
C TYR A 140 3.32 5.91 17.00
N GLN A 141 4.02 4.78 16.79
CA GLN A 141 4.19 3.75 17.82
C GLN A 141 4.98 4.27 19.03
N ARG A 142 6.04 5.05 18.79
CA ARG A 142 6.92 5.60 19.84
C ARG A 142 6.41 6.91 20.44
N GLY A 143 5.42 7.56 19.83
CA GLY A 143 4.95 8.88 20.22
C GLY A 143 5.97 10.01 19.96
N SER A 144 6.82 9.85 18.94
CA SER A 144 7.81 10.86 18.55
C SER A 144 7.28 11.83 17.49
N ALA A 145 8.09 12.82 17.11
CA ALA A 145 7.77 13.72 16.01
C ALA A 145 7.55 12.93 14.71
N ILE A 146 6.48 13.27 13.98
CA ILE A 146 6.13 12.63 12.71
C ILE A 146 6.94 13.29 11.59
N PRO A 147 7.69 12.53 10.77
CA PRO A 147 8.34 13.09 9.60
C PRO A 147 7.29 13.40 8.53
N GLU A 148 7.19 14.67 8.12
CA GLU A 148 6.23 15.12 7.11
C GLU A 148 6.87 15.35 5.74
N GLY A 149 8.18 15.61 5.71
CA GLY A 149 8.93 15.93 4.49
C GLY A 149 8.78 17.39 4.05
N PRO A 150 9.54 17.81 3.02
CA PRO A 150 9.52 19.17 2.49
C PRO A 150 8.25 19.50 1.68
N GLY A 151 7.42 18.49 1.35
CA GLY A 151 6.28 18.65 0.46
C GLY A 151 6.70 18.74 -1.00
N TRP A 152 5.81 19.28 -1.83
CA TRP A 152 6.07 19.46 -3.26
C TRP A 152 6.91 20.72 -3.49
N THR A 153 8.08 20.58 -4.12
CA THR A 153 9.08 21.65 -4.28
C THR A 153 9.55 21.87 -5.73
N ARG A 154 8.97 21.13 -6.69
CA ARG A 154 9.38 21.13 -8.10
C ARG A 154 8.72 22.23 -8.95
N ASP A 155 8.05 23.19 -8.32
CA ASP A 155 7.41 24.35 -8.94
C ASP A 155 8.36 25.53 -9.20
N GLY A 156 9.67 25.35 -8.95
CA GLY A 156 10.66 26.43 -9.13
C GLY A 156 10.55 27.53 -8.06
N SER A 157 9.76 27.34 -7.01
CA SER A 157 9.69 28.23 -5.86
C SER A 157 10.35 27.58 -4.66
N SER A 158 11.58 28.02 -4.36
CA SER A 158 12.24 27.73 -3.09
C SER A 158 11.48 28.40 -1.94
N THR A 159 10.48 27.73 -1.39
CA THR A 159 9.99 28.03 -0.04
C THR A 159 10.56 27.00 0.93
N SER A 160 11.80 27.27 1.34
CA SER A 160 12.37 26.76 2.58
C SER A 160 11.47 27.17 3.74
N SER A 161 10.91 26.21 4.47
CA SER A 161 10.38 26.42 5.82
C SER A 161 11.19 25.60 6.80
N ALA A 162 12.34 26.16 7.20
CA ALA A 162 13.04 25.82 8.43
C ALA A 162 12.92 27.00 9.42
N ALA A 163 12.03 26.88 10.40
CA ALA A 163 12.01 27.52 11.71
C ALA A 163 10.81 26.93 12.48
N GLY A 164 10.89 26.39 13.69
CA GLY A 164 11.68 26.86 14.83
C GLY A 164 10.75 27.52 15.87
N SER A 165 10.07 26.68 16.66
CA SER A 165 9.55 26.86 18.04
C SER A 165 8.79 28.13 18.52
N ALA A 166 7.73 27.82 19.28
CA ALA A 166 7.13 28.53 20.43
C ALA A 166 6.08 29.64 20.18
N ALA A 167 4.82 29.35 20.57
CA ALA A 167 4.19 29.96 21.75
C ALA A 167 2.76 29.42 21.97
N ALA A 168 2.47 29.12 23.23
CA ALA A 168 1.16 28.71 23.72
C ALA A 168 0.14 29.87 23.70
N SER A 169 -1.15 29.57 23.51
CA SER A 169 -2.25 30.03 24.39
C SER A 169 -3.63 29.58 23.89
N ALA A 170 -4.49 29.27 24.88
CA ALA A 170 -5.96 29.33 24.87
C ALA A 170 -6.76 28.18 24.26
N ALA A 171 -7.17 27.27 25.14
CA ALA A 171 -8.38 26.46 25.01
C ALA A 171 -9.66 27.32 24.93
N PRO A 172 -10.75 26.75 24.40
CA PRO A 172 -11.94 26.68 25.24
C PRO A 172 -12.61 25.29 25.29
N LYS A 173 -13.43 25.17 26.34
CA LYS A 173 -14.19 24.03 26.86
C LYS A 173 -15.07 23.26 25.86
N ALA A 174 -14.94 21.94 25.99
CA ALA A 174 -15.95 20.87 25.99
C ALA A 174 -17.40 21.17 25.53
N ALA A 175 -17.84 20.40 24.54
CA ALA A 175 -19.24 20.02 24.35
C ALA A 175 -19.34 18.49 24.08
N ALA A 176 -20.08 17.85 24.98
CA ALA A 176 -20.70 16.52 25.00
C ALA A 176 -20.31 15.46 23.95
N ALA A 177 -19.81 14.35 24.50
CA ALA A 177 -19.56 13.08 23.85
C ALA A 177 -20.83 12.43 23.26
N SER A 178 -20.69 11.89 22.04
CA SER A 178 -21.46 10.73 21.58
C SER A 178 -20.46 9.64 21.20
N LYS A 179 -20.52 8.52 21.92
CA LYS A 179 -19.66 7.35 21.71
C LYS A 179 -19.99 6.72 20.34
N PRO A 180 -19.02 6.46 19.44
CA PRO A 180 -19.23 5.45 18.43
C PRO A 180 -19.05 4.07 19.08
N VAL A 181 -20.13 3.29 19.07
CA VAL A 181 -20.08 1.86 19.37
C VAL A 181 -19.33 1.19 18.23
N PHE A 182 -18.10 0.74 18.49
CA PHE A 182 -17.33 -0.08 17.58
C PHE A 182 -17.80 -1.53 17.72
N GLN A 183 -18.31 -2.11 16.64
CA GLN A 183 -18.51 -3.55 16.57
C GLN A 183 -17.14 -4.20 16.34
N PRO A 184 -16.76 -5.24 17.09
CA PRO A 184 -15.62 -6.06 16.71
C PRO A 184 -15.97 -6.78 15.41
N GLU A 185 -15.22 -6.51 14.34
CA GLU A 185 -15.29 -7.32 13.13
C GLU A 185 -14.77 -8.74 13.46
N PRO A 186 -15.40 -9.78 12.89
CA PRO A 186 -15.01 -11.15 13.11
C PRO A 186 -13.60 -11.41 12.58
N THR A 187 -12.93 -12.33 13.25
CA THR A 187 -11.66 -12.92 12.84
C THR A 187 -11.68 -13.28 11.36
N VAL A 188 -10.57 -12.96 10.69
CA VAL A 188 -10.26 -13.28 9.30
C VAL A 188 -10.53 -14.76 9.06
N ASP A 189 -11.67 -15.05 8.46
CA ASP A 189 -11.89 -16.26 7.69
C ASP A 189 -11.71 -15.86 6.22
N GLU A 190 -11.04 -16.74 5.48
CA GLU A 190 -10.64 -16.54 4.11
C GLU A 190 -11.78 -16.01 3.25
N GLN A 191 -11.48 -15.07 2.35
CA GLN A 191 -12.39 -14.65 1.28
C GLN A 191 -12.80 -15.88 0.46
N PRO A 192 -14.07 -16.33 0.47
CA PRO A 192 -14.52 -17.31 -0.50
C PRO A 192 -15.11 -16.55 -1.70
N GLY A 193 -14.52 -16.75 -2.86
CA GLY A 193 -15.25 -16.78 -4.13
C GLY A 193 -15.69 -15.44 -4.73
N LEU A 194 -14.74 -14.71 -5.34
CA LEU A 194 -15.02 -13.96 -6.57
C LEU A 194 -14.67 -14.79 -7.83
N PHE A 195 -14.67 -16.12 -7.69
CA PHE A 195 -14.59 -17.07 -8.77
C PHE A 195 -15.85 -17.93 -8.72
N SER A 196 -16.83 -17.64 -9.59
CA SER A 196 -17.78 -18.66 -10.04
C SER A 196 -17.22 -19.18 -11.36
N PHE A 197 -16.49 -20.28 -11.26
CA PHE A 197 -16.43 -21.28 -12.30
C PHE A 197 -17.26 -22.44 -11.75
N ASP A 198 -18.54 -22.48 -12.13
CA ASP A 198 -19.31 -23.70 -12.01
C ASP A 198 -18.77 -24.70 -13.06
N ASP A 199 -17.82 -25.53 -12.64
CA ASP A 199 -17.69 -26.90 -13.12
C ASP A 199 -17.35 -27.78 -11.92
N ASP A 200 -18.21 -28.78 -11.70
CA ASP A 200 -18.28 -29.61 -10.50
C ASP A 200 -17.02 -30.49 -10.32
N SER A 201 -16.60 -30.62 -9.06
CA SER A 201 -15.65 -31.59 -8.49
C SER A 201 -14.14 -31.27 -8.56
N VAL A 202 -13.59 -30.75 -7.46
CA VAL A 202 -12.21 -31.09 -7.05
C VAL A 202 -12.12 -31.22 -5.54
N SER A 203 -12.04 -32.49 -5.13
CA SER A 203 -11.56 -32.96 -3.83
C SER A 203 -10.22 -32.30 -3.48
N ALA A 204 -9.96 -32.09 -2.18
CA ALA A 204 -8.64 -31.80 -1.64
C ALA A 204 -7.71 -33.01 -1.88
N ALA A 205 -7.25 -33.15 -3.12
CA ALA A 205 -6.27 -34.14 -3.53
C ALA A 205 -4.89 -33.47 -3.50
N SER A 206 -3.97 -34.04 -2.72
CA SER A 206 -2.54 -33.83 -2.92
C SER A 206 -2.21 -34.29 -4.34
N HIS A 207 -1.91 -33.36 -5.25
CA HIS A 207 -1.53 -33.70 -6.61
C HIS A 207 -0.06 -34.10 -6.60
N PRO A 208 0.30 -35.36 -6.90
CA PRO A 208 1.70 -35.74 -7.02
C PRO A 208 2.30 -35.00 -8.22
N VAL A 209 3.31 -34.17 -7.97
CA VAL A 209 4.11 -33.53 -9.02
C VAL A 209 5.31 -34.43 -9.29
N THR A 210 5.36 -35.02 -10.48
CA THR A 210 6.52 -35.79 -10.94
C THR A 210 7.41 -34.88 -11.76
N ILE A 211 8.66 -34.70 -11.32
CA ILE A 211 9.70 -33.99 -12.06
C ILE A 211 10.71 -35.02 -12.57
N SER A 212 10.95 -35.03 -13.88
CA SER A 212 12.02 -35.82 -14.48
C SER A 212 13.28 -34.97 -14.52
N LEU A 213 14.35 -35.45 -13.87
CA LEU A 213 15.67 -34.83 -13.91
C LEU A 213 16.59 -35.68 -14.80
N THR A 214 17.46 -35.01 -15.54
CA THR A 214 18.61 -35.65 -16.17
C THR A 214 19.63 -36.10 -15.11
N ASP A 215 20.52 -37.03 -15.46
CA ASP A 215 21.56 -37.52 -14.54
C ASP A 215 22.43 -36.38 -13.96
N ASP A 216 22.74 -35.37 -14.80
CA ASP A 216 23.53 -34.20 -14.39
C ASP A 216 22.76 -33.29 -13.43
N GLU A 217 21.46 -33.10 -13.63
CA GLU A 217 20.60 -32.31 -12.75
C GLU A 217 20.43 -32.99 -11.39
N PHE A 218 20.23 -34.32 -11.40
CA PHE A 218 20.16 -35.11 -10.19
C PHE A 218 21.47 -35.05 -9.40
N ALA A 219 22.63 -35.17 -10.08
CA ALA A 219 23.93 -35.07 -9.43
C ALA A 219 24.15 -33.72 -8.75
N ARG A 220 23.72 -32.61 -9.40
CA ARG A 220 23.80 -31.26 -8.82
C ARG A 220 22.87 -31.09 -7.61
N LEU A 221 21.65 -31.63 -7.69
CA LEU A 221 20.69 -31.60 -6.59
C LEU A 221 21.21 -32.40 -5.39
N ALA A 222 21.76 -33.60 -5.62
CA ALA A 222 22.32 -34.45 -4.59
C ALA A 222 23.53 -33.80 -3.90
N ALA A 223 24.43 -33.16 -4.65
CA ALA A 223 25.56 -32.44 -4.10
C ALA A 223 25.11 -31.27 -3.20
N ARG A 224 24.07 -30.54 -3.63
CA ARG A 224 23.49 -29.44 -2.84
C ARG A 224 22.82 -29.94 -1.57
N ALA A 225 22.06 -31.03 -1.65
CA ALA A 225 21.41 -31.67 -0.52
C ALA A 225 22.42 -32.14 0.54
N HIS A 226 23.53 -32.74 0.10
CA HIS A 226 24.63 -33.15 0.99
C HIS A 226 25.29 -31.95 1.68
N ALA A 227 25.46 -30.82 0.97
CA ALA A 227 26.04 -29.60 1.54
C ALA A 227 25.13 -28.95 2.61
N THR A 228 23.81 -29.09 2.49
CA THR A 228 22.83 -28.53 3.43
C THR A 228 22.34 -29.52 4.48
N GLY A 229 22.82 -30.77 4.47
CA GLY A 229 22.36 -31.83 5.37
C GLY A 229 20.90 -32.23 5.17
N MET A 230 20.33 -31.96 4.00
CA MET A 230 18.94 -32.25 3.64
C MET A 230 18.86 -33.45 2.69
N SER A 231 17.67 -34.02 2.51
CA SER A 231 17.44 -34.99 1.44
C SER A 231 17.34 -34.27 0.08
N PRO A 232 17.59 -34.95 -1.05
CA PRO A 232 17.37 -34.38 -2.38
C PRO A 232 15.92 -33.94 -2.60
N GLU A 233 14.94 -34.66 -2.03
CA GLU A 233 13.52 -34.33 -2.12
C GLU A 233 13.17 -33.06 -1.33
N ASP A 234 13.69 -32.91 -0.11
CA ASP A 234 13.47 -31.70 0.70
C ASP A 234 14.17 -30.49 0.11
N THR A 235 15.37 -30.71 -0.45
CA THR A 235 16.09 -29.67 -1.19
C THR A 235 15.29 -29.24 -2.41
N LEU A 236 14.70 -30.18 -3.16
CA LEU A 236 13.84 -29.87 -4.29
C LEU A 236 12.58 -29.10 -3.86
N ARG A 237 11.92 -29.51 -2.77
CA ARG A 237 10.76 -28.82 -2.20
C ARG A 237 11.06 -27.39 -1.74
N SER A 238 12.29 -27.10 -1.32
CA SER A 238 12.69 -25.74 -0.94
C SER A 238 12.93 -24.81 -2.13
N LEU A 239 12.97 -25.35 -3.36
CA LEU A 239 13.27 -24.60 -4.59
C LEU A 239 12.03 -24.26 -5.42
N ILE A 240 10.87 -24.80 -5.06
CA ILE A 240 9.56 -24.59 -5.71
C ILE A 240 8.70 -23.71 -4.80
#